data_AF-A0A9E3AII5-F1
#
_entry.id   AF-A0A9E3AII5-F1
#
_cell.length_a   1.000
_cell.length_b   1.000
_cell.length_c   1.000
_cell.angle_alpha   90.00
_cell.angle_beta   90.00
_cell.angle_gamma   90.00
#
_symmetry.space_group_name_H-M   'P 1'
#
loop_
_entity.id
_entity.type
_entity.pdbx_description
1 polymer ?
#
loop_
_entity_poly.entity_id
_entity_poly.type
_entity_poly.pdbx_seq_one_letter_code
_entity_poly.pdbx_strand_id
1 'polypeptide(L)'
;MSSHSRAKVKVPISMRALVGRINRKLEPDRQQLKITRAGRTRSELGAFYLLNFSGLSVIKDHVDPVALGRKLGVLQEWEDVVE
;
A
#
# COMPACT_ATOMS: atom_id res chain seq x y z
N MET A 1 33.98 -11.53 20.50
CA MET A 1 33.51 -11.50 19.11
C MET A 1 32.34 -10.53 19.03
N SER A 2 32.62 -9.26 18.74
CA SER A 2 31.59 -8.21 18.69
C SER A 2 31.02 -8.13 17.28
N SER A 3 29.85 -8.74 17.07
CA SER A 3 29.13 -8.66 15.80
C SER A 3 28.54 -7.25 15.66
N HIS A 4 29.16 -6.43 14.80
CA HIS A 4 28.57 -5.16 14.38
C HIS A 4 27.55 -5.48 13.29
N SER A 5 26.26 -5.47 13.64
CA SER A 5 25.19 -5.51 12.65
C SER A 5 25.25 -4.22 11.83
N ARG A 6 25.80 -4.32 10.61
CA ARG A 6 25.69 -3.25 9.62
C ARG A 6 24.21 -3.11 9.28
N ALA A 7 23.58 -2.01 9.69
CA ALA A 7 22.21 -1.71 9.27
C ALA A 7 22.15 -1.83 7.74
N LYS A 8 21.32 -2.75 7.23
CA LYS A 8 21.12 -2.88 5.77
C LYS A 8 20.46 -1.60 5.30
N VAL A 9 21.17 -0.83 4.46
CA VAL A 9 20.60 0.35 3.80
C VAL A 9 19.44 -0.13 2.94
N LYS A 10 18.24 0.35 3.23
CA LYS A 10 17.05 0.05 2.43
C LYS A 10 16.95 1.02 1.26
N VAL A 11 16.41 0.54 0.15
CA VAL A 11 16.12 1.34 -1.05
C VAL A 11 14.84 2.14 -0.79
N PRO A 12 14.87 3.48 -0.83
CA PRO A 12 13.68 4.29 -0.63
C PRO A 12 12.76 4.23 -1.84
N ILE A 13 11.46 4.12 -1.60
CA ILE A 13 10.42 4.31 -2.62
C ILE A 13 9.36 5.28 -2.10
N SER A 14 8.73 6.04 -2.99
CA SER A 14 7.63 6.92 -2.60
C SER A 14 6.34 6.15 -2.36
N MET A 15 5.45 6.70 -1.52
CA MET A 15 4.10 6.15 -1.33
C MET A 15 3.34 6.04 -2.68
N ARG A 16 3.52 7.00 -3.58
CA ARG A 16 2.93 6.96 -4.93
C ARG A 16 3.40 5.76 -5.76
N ALA A 17 4.70 5.46 -5.71
CA ALA A 17 5.27 4.31 -6.41
C ALA A 17 4.70 3.00 -5.85
N LEU A 18 4.60 2.88 -4.53
CA LEU A 18 4.00 1.72 -3.86
C LEU A 18 2.53 1.52 -4.29
N VAL A 19 1.70 2.56 -4.18
CA VAL A 19 0.29 2.51 -4.60
C VAL A 19 0.15 2.10 -6.06
N GLY A 20 1.01 2.61 -6.94
CA GLY A 20 1.05 2.22 -8.36
C GLY A 20 1.36 0.74 -8.55
N ARG A 21 2.32 0.18 -7.80
CA ARG A 21 2.65 -1.26 -7.85
C ARG A 21 1.50 -2.12 -7.33
N ILE A 22 0.89 -1.72 -6.21
CA ILE A 22 -0.29 -2.40 -5.65
C ILE A 22 -1.42 -2.45 -6.69
N ASN A 23 -1.73 -1.32 -7.32
CA ASN A 23 -2.81 -1.25 -8.30
C ASN A 23 -2.54 -2.12 -9.54
N ARG A 24 -1.30 -2.18 -10.03
CA ARG A 24 -0.94 -3.12 -11.12
C ARG A 24 -1.13 -4.59 -10.72
N LYS A 25 -0.83 -4.93 -9.46
CA LYS A 25 -1.00 -6.30 -8.96
C LYS A 25 -2.46 -6.69 -8.79
N LEU A 26 -3.33 -5.72 -8.49
CA LEU A 26 -4.76 -5.90 -8.25
C LEU A 26 -5.63 -5.77 -9.50
N GLU A 27 -5.08 -5.26 -10.61
CA GLU A 27 -5.80 -5.06 -11.87
C GLU A 27 -6.49 -6.34 -12.39
N PRO A 28 -5.88 -7.53 -12.37
CA PRO A 28 -6.54 -8.76 -12.83
C PRO A 28 -7.81 -9.11 -12.03
N ASP A 29 -7.82 -8.74 -10.74
CA ASP A 29 -8.96 -8.96 -9.83
C ASP A 29 -10.00 -7.84 -9.93
N ARG A 30 -9.78 -6.86 -10.81
CA ARG A 30 -10.58 -5.64 -10.97
C ARG A 30 -10.70 -4.86 -9.66
N GLN A 31 -9.66 -4.89 -8.84
CA GLN A 31 -9.58 -4.15 -7.59
C GLN A 31 -8.60 -2.98 -7.71
N GLN A 32 -8.81 -1.94 -6.92
CA GLN A 32 -7.87 -0.83 -6.85
C GLN A 32 -7.82 -0.23 -5.44
N LEU A 33 -6.59 0.04 -5.00
CA LEU A 33 -6.30 0.87 -3.84
C LEU A 33 -6.54 2.33 -4.20
N LYS A 34 -7.47 2.96 -3.50
CA LYS A 34 -7.82 4.37 -3.63
C LYS A 34 -7.42 5.12 -2.37
N ILE A 35 -7.17 6.41 -2.54
CA ILE A 35 -6.96 7.36 -1.45
C ILE A 35 -8.25 8.14 -1.23
N THR A 36 -8.68 8.24 0.02
CA THR A 36 -9.83 9.07 0.39
C THR A 36 -9.43 10.54 0.30
N ARG A 37 -10.21 11.33 -0.43
CA ARG A 37 -10.09 12.79 -0.40
C ARG A 37 -10.65 13.31 0.93
N ALA A 38 -10.14 14.44 1.40
CA ALA A 38 -10.50 15.01 2.71
C ALA A 38 -12.02 15.11 2.92
N GLY A 39 -12.46 15.04 4.19
CA GLY A 39 -13.86 15.18 4.58
C GLY A 39 -14.40 13.96 5.34
N ARG A 40 -15.73 13.91 5.49
CA ARG A 40 -16.47 12.90 6.28
C ARG A 40 -16.14 11.46 5.89
N THR A 41 -15.93 11.21 4.60
CA THR A 41 -15.58 9.89 4.07
C THR A 41 -14.28 9.33 4.65
N ARG A 42 -13.34 10.18 5.08
CA ARG A 42 -12.07 9.71 5.68
C ARG A 42 -12.28 9.03 7.04
N SER A 43 -13.31 9.41 7.78
CA SER A 43 -13.65 8.77 9.06
C SER A 43 -14.24 7.37 8.86
N GLU A 44 -14.89 7.12 7.72
CA GLU A 44 -15.55 5.86 7.41
C GLU A 44 -14.61 4.89 6.66
N LEU A 45 -13.81 5.39 5.71
CA LEU A 45 -12.97 4.57 4.84
C LEU A 45 -11.48 4.58 5.20
N GLY A 46 -11.07 5.46 6.12
CA GLY A 46 -9.66 5.74 6.38
C GLY A 46 -8.98 6.51 5.24
N ALA A 47 -7.65 6.59 5.30
CA ALA A 47 -6.85 7.29 4.28
C ALA A 47 -6.78 6.51 2.96
N PHE A 48 -6.74 5.18 3.01
CA PHE A 48 -6.79 4.32 1.84
C PHE A 48 -7.82 3.22 2.01
N TYR A 49 -8.42 2.80 0.90
CA TYR A 49 -9.44 1.75 0.85
C TYR A 49 -9.32 0.96 -0.46
N LEU A 50 -9.81 -0.28 -0.45
CA LEU A 50 -9.90 -1.13 -1.63
C LEU A 50 -11.31 -1.06 -2.24
N LEU A 51 -11.35 -0.80 -3.54
CA LEU A 51 -12.57 -0.75 -4.34
C LEU A 51 -12.58 -1.90 -5.34
N ASN A 52 -13.72 -2.58 -5.51
CA ASN A 52 -13.97 -3.49 -6.63
C ASN A 52 -14.71 -2.74 -7.74
N PHE A 53 -14.14 -2.69 -8.95
CA PHE A 53 -14.78 -2.02 -10.07
C PHE A 53 -15.91 -2.80 -10.72
N SER A 54 -15.94 -4.12 -10.58
CA SER A 54 -17.02 -4.93 -11.18
C SER A 54 -18.36 -4.71 -10.48
N GLY A 55 -18.34 -4.44 -9.17
CA GLY A 55 -19.53 -4.23 -8.35
C GLY A 55 -19.66 -2.83 -7.75
N LEU A 56 -18.71 -1.94 -8.05
CA LEU A 56 -18.61 -0.58 -7.48
C LEU A 56 -18.71 -0.55 -5.95
N SER A 57 -18.11 -1.53 -5.29
CA SER A 57 -18.20 -1.72 -3.83
C SER A 57 -16.85 -1.58 -3.15
N VAL A 58 -16.87 -1.00 -1.94
CA VAL A 58 -15.70 -1.02 -1.05
C VAL A 58 -15.54 -2.43 -0.50
N ILE A 59 -14.38 -3.03 -0.76
CA ILE A 59 -14.03 -4.37 -0.26
C ILE A 59 -13.41 -4.27 1.12
N LYS A 60 -12.63 -3.21 1.37
CA LYS A 60 -11.91 -3.01 2.62
C LYS A 60 -11.66 -1.53 2.86
N ASP A 61 -12.00 -1.06 4.06
CA ASP A 61 -11.63 0.27 4.57
C ASP A 61 -10.32 0.21 5.37
N HIS A 62 -9.79 1.38 5.75
CA HIS A 62 -8.63 1.57 6.63
C HIS A 62 -7.42 0.72 6.22
N VAL A 63 -7.13 0.71 4.92
CA VAL A 63 -6.04 -0.07 4.36
C VAL A 63 -4.73 0.65 4.63
N ASP A 64 -3.76 -0.07 5.21
CA ASP A 64 -2.36 0.34 5.21
C ASP A 64 -1.68 -0.12 3.91
N PRO A 65 -1.25 0.81 3.03
CA PRO A 65 -0.55 0.46 1.79
C PRO A 65 0.74 -0.33 2.03
N VAL A 66 1.47 -0.07 3.13
CA VAL A 66 2.74 -0.75 3.44
C VAL A 66 2.47 -2.22 3.76
N ALA A 67 1.57 -2.49 4.70
CA ALA A 67 1.18 -3.86 5.04
C ALA A 67 0.60 -4.60 3.82
N LEU A 68 -0.28 -3.95 3.04
CA LEU A 68 -0.83 -4.54 1.83
C LEU A 68 0.26 -4.81 0.78
N GLY A 69 1.17 -3.88 0.57
CA GLY A 69 2.27 -4.00 -0.37
C GLY A 69 3.18 -5.19 -0.05
N ARG A 70 3.52 -5.39 1.23
CA ARG A 70 4.27 -6.57 1.69
C ARG A 70 3.48 -7.85 1.47
N LYS A 71 2.19 -7.86 1.83
CA LYS A 71 1.30 -9.01 1.64
C LYS A 71 1.19 -9.43 0.17
N LEU A 72 1.16 -8.47 -0.75
CA LEU A 72 1.06 -8.70 -2.19
C LEU A 72 2.43 -8.99 -2.85
N GLY A 73 3.53 -8.92 -2.09
CA GLY A 73 4.89 -9.12 -2.60
C GLY A 73 5.38 -8.00 -3.52
N VAL A 74 4.79 -6.81 -3.46
CA VAL A 74 5.16 -5.65 -4.30
C VAL A 74 6.04 -4.61 -3.58
N LEU A 75 6.18 -4.76 -2.25
CA LEU A 75 7.14 -4.06 -1.41
C LEU A 75 8.12 -5.09 -0.83
N GLN A 76 9.38 -5.03 -1.24
CA GLN A 76 10.40 -5.99 -0.81
C GLN A 76 10.96 -5.65 0.57
N GLU A 77 11.57 -6.62 1.25
CA GLU A 77 12.14 -6.44 2.61
C GLU A 77 13.27 -5.41 2.68
N TRP A 78 13.99 -5.25 1.57
CA TRP A 78 15.07 -4.28 1.41
C TRP A 78 14.60 -2.92 0.87
N GLU A 79 13.30 -2.73 0.66
CA GLU A 79 12.70 -1.43 0.31
C GLU A 79 12.07 -0.79 1.55
N ASP A 80 12.07 0.54 1.61
CA ASP A 80 11.27 1.29 2.58
C ASP A 80 10.49 2.40 1.92
N VAL A 81 9.33 2.72 2.49
CA VAL A 81 8.50 3.82 1.99
C VAL A 81 8.95 5.10 2.67
N VAL A 82 9.33 6.08 1.86
CA VAL A 82 9.64 7.45 2.31
C VAL A 82 8.51 8.39 1.87
N GLU A 83 8.23 9.39 2.69
CA GLU A 83 7.26 10.45 2.38
C GLU A 83 7.68 11.29 1.17
#